data_AF-A0A8T7CDP8-F1
#
_entry.id   AF-A0A8T7CDP8-F1
#
_cell.length_a   1.000
_cell.length_b   1.000
_cell.length_c   1.000
_cell.angle_alpha   90.00
_cell.angle_beta   90.00
_cell.angle_gamma   90.00
#
_symmetry.space_group_name_H-M   'P 1'
#
loop_
_entity.id
_entity.type
_entity.pdbx_description
1 polymer ?
#
loop_
_entity_poly.entity_id
_entity_poly.type
_entity_poly.pdbx_seq_one_letter_code
_entity_poly.pdbx_strand_id
1 'polypeptide(L)'
;MKFRLLSALAASLILLPLALADDTDIYANAANSADNPLVMISIDYRPSLGSTACQDGECDQLIAEGWMPEKNTYTNFDVLRAVLKQVFEPIEGVDVGLFMNHDSQGQDGPNANKSAGGGYIAMGASALQVGDSNGSKARFHNFLDTMPTPQGNLSHKLQGRELYFELFRYLTGQRVHNGHNGYGDYAGNKNFNLDVNFPELSWDESIEVVETSPSGSPIYSYKSPLDTADPCDRRMFVIHFTAGVLNQENDADREIAASVANGGMGIPEGG
;
A
#
# COMPACT_ATOMS: atom_id res chain seq x y z
N MET A 1 -77.31 -7.92 1.15
CA MET A 1 -76.10 -7.30 1.74
C MET A 1 -74.96 -7.42 0.73
N LYS A 2 -74.55 -6.28 0.13
CA LYS A 2 -73.17 -5.87 -0.22
C LYS A 2 -72.22 -6.89 -0.92
N PHE A 3 -71.94 -6.80 -2.23
CA PHE A 3 -70.91 -5.99 -2.94
C PHE A 3 -69.46 -6.54 -2.89
N ARG A 4 -68.86 -6.68 -4.10
CA ARG A 4 -67.42 -6.60 -4.49
C ARG A 4 -66.53 -7.82 -4.21
N LEU A 5 -65.45 -8.11 -4.95
CA LEU A 5 -64.86 -7.87 -6.29
C LEU A 5 -63.44 -8.50 -6.15
N LEU A 6 -62.82 -8.95 -7.26
CA LEU A 6 -61.38 -9.29 -7.42
C LEU A 6 -60.89 -10.58 -6.71
N SER A 7 -59.97 -11.38 -7.25
CA SER A 7 -58.75 -11.00 -7.99
C SER A 7 -58.34 -12.05 -9.02
N ALA A 8 -57.90 -11.58 -10.19
CA ALA A 8 -57.16 -12.35 -11.17
C ALA A 8 -55.72 -12.60 -10.66
N LEU A 9 -55.27 -13.85 -10.69
CA LEU A 9 -53.89 -14.22 -10.38
C LEU A 9 -53.07 -14.12 -11.68
N ALA A 10 -52.51 -12.94 -11.96
CA ALA A 10 -51.50 -12.79 -12.99
C ALA A 10 -50.17 -13.33 -12.46
N ALA A 11 -49.77 -14.51 -12.95
CA ALA A 11 -48.43 -15.04 -12.73
C ALA A 11 -47.44 -14.22 -13.57
N SER A 12 -46.93 -13.12 -13.01
CA SER A 12 -45.75 -12.44 -13.54
C SER A 12 -44.53 -13.32 -13.26
N LEU A 13 -44.06 -14.01 -14.29
CA LEU A 13 -42.75 -14.63 -14.32
C LEU A 13 -41.72 -13.48 -14.34
N ILE A 14 -41.17 -13.15 -13.17
CA ILE A 14 -40.05 -12.21 -13.07
C ILE A 14 -38.83 -12.95 -13.61
N LEU A 15 -38.51 -12.71 -14.89
CA LEU A 15 -37.18 -12.96 -15.43
C LEU A 15 -36.22 -12.01 -14.70
N LEU A 16 -35.55 -12.52 -13.67
CA LEU A 16 -34.33 -11.89 -13.17
C LEU A 16 -33.28 -12.02 -14.28
N PRO A 17 -32.71 -10.93 -14.80
CA PRO A 17 -31.51 -11.07 -15.60
C PRO A 17 -30.42 -11.63 -14.69
N LEU A 18 -29.85 -12.77 -15.07
CA LEU A 18 -28.52 -13.16 -14.62
C LEU A 18 -27.57 -12.11 -15.19
N ALA A 19 -27.29 -11.06 -14.40
CA ALA A 19 -26.18 -10.18 -14.67
C ALA A 19 -24.91 -11.02 -14.51
N LEU A 20 -24.36 -11.46 -15.63
CA LEU A 20 -22.96 -11.82 -15.71
C LEU A 20 -22.21 -10.52 -15.46
N ALA A 21 -21.57 -10.40 -14.30
CA ALA A 21 -20.67 -9.29 -14.04
C ALA A 21 -19.59 -9.29 -15.13
N ASP A 22 -19.60 -8.27 -15.97
CA ASP A 22 -18.57 -7.99 -16.97
C ASP A 22 -17.62 -6.96 -16.37
N ASP A 23 -16.34 -6.97 -16.75
CA ASP A 23 -15.22 -6.27 -16.07
C ASP A 23 -15.39 -4.72 -15.94
N THR A 24 -16.48 -4.17 -16.48
CA THR A 24 -16.91 -2.78 -16.34
C THR A 24 -17.87 -2.52 -15.17
N ASP A 25 -18.53 -3.54 -14.62
CA ASP A 25 -19.56 -3.38 -13.59
C ASP A 25 -19.00 -2.92 -12.23
N ILE A 26 -17.72 -3.21 -11.95
CA ILE A 26 -16.98 -2.67 -10.80
C ILE A 26 -16.84 -1.13 -10.86
N TYR A 27 -16.89 -0.56 -12.07
CA TYR A 27 -16.81 0.88 -12.31
C TYR A 27 -18.19 1.51 -12.52
N ALA A 28 -19.17 0.76 -13.04
CA ALA A 28 -20.49 1.27 -13.40
C ALA A 28 -21.55 1.15 -12.29
N ASN A 29 -21.49 0.10 -11.47
CA ASN A 29 -22.35 -0.05 -10.30
C ASN A 29 -21.65 0.52 -9.08
N ALA A 30 -21.76 1.83 -8.89
CA ALA A 30 -21.52 2.47 -7.61
C ALA A 30 -22.58 1.98 -6.61
N ALA A 31 -22.44 0.74 -6.12
CA ALA A 31 -23.04 0.38 -4.86
C ALA A 31 -22.49 1.36 -3.82
N ASN A 32 -23.39 2.01 -3.08
CA ASN A 32 -23.05 2.96 -2.04
C ASN A 32 -22.32 2.21 -0.92
N SER A 33 -21.01 2.01 -1.07
CA SER A 33 -20.17 1.57 0.04
C SER A 33 -20.26 2.65 1.12
N ALA A 34 -20.68 2.26 2.33
CA ALA A 34 -20.69 3.19 3.47
C ALA A 34 -19.26 3.63 3.83
N ASP A 35 -18.26 2.84 3.42
CA ASP A 35 -16.84 3.09 3.61
C ASP A 35 -16.20 3.78 2.39
N ASN A 36 -15.21 4.64 2.66
CA ASN A 36 -14.39 5.27 1.64
C ASN A 36 -13.63 4.20 0.83
N PRO A 37 -13.51 4.34 -0.50
CA PRO A 37 -12.63 3.50 -1.30
C PRO A 37 -11.19 3.57 -0.75
N LEU A 38 -10.52 2.42 -0.76
CA LEU A 38 -9.14 2.26 -0.32
C LEU A 38 -8.20 2.36 -1.54
N VAL A 39 -7.18 3.21 -1.45
CA VAL A 39 -6.10 3.32 -2.43
C VAL A 39 -4.77 3.08 -1.73
N MET A 40 -4.12 1.97 -2.07
CA MET A 40 -2.78 1.66 -1.59
C MET A 40 -1.76 2.02 -2.68
N ILE A 41 -0.83 2.91 -2.35
CA ILE A 41 0.20 3.38 -3.25
C ILE A 41 1.51 2.65 -2.94
N SER A 42 2.25 2.30 -3.97
CA SER A 42 3.63 1.85 -3.83
C SER A 42 4.53 2.52 -4.86
N ILE A 43 5.75 2.86 -4.44
CA ILE A 43 6.76 3.48 -5.27
C ILE A 43 7.91 2.49 -5.47
N ASP A 44 8.22 2.23 -6.73
CA ASP A 44 9.38 1.46 -7.14
C ASP A 44 10.66 2.27 -6.92
N TYR A 45 11.19 2.20 -5.70
CA TYR A 45 12.27 3.04 -5.18
C TYR A 45 13.67 2.62 -5.67
N ARG A 46 13.83 2.60 -7.00
CA ARG A 46 15.03 2.16 -7.71
C ARG A 46 15.90 3.34 -8.19
N PRO A 47 17.18 3.11 -8.57
CA PRO A 47 18.10 4.20 -8.93
C PRO A 47 17.66 5.07 -10.12
N SER A 48 16.76 4.59 -11.00
CA SER A 48 16.27 5.38 -12.14
C SER A 48 15.47 6.61 -11.70
N LEU A 49 14.86 6.59 -10.51
CA LEU A 49 14.22 7.75 -9.92
C LEU A 49 15.24 8.86 -9.57
N GLY A 50 16.51 8.53 -9.36
CA GLY A 50 17.59 9.50 -9.16
C GLY A 50 18.15 10.12 -10.46
N SER A 51 17.64 9.71 -11.63
CA SER A 51 18.10 10.27 -12.92
C SER A 51 17.63 11.71 -13.09
N THR A 52 18.46 12.54 -13.73
CA THR A 52 18.16 13.94 -14.00
C THR A 52 16.85 14.10 -14.78
N ALA A 53 16.03 15.05 -14.36
CA ALA A 53 14.78 15.47 -14.99
C ALA A 53 14.74 17.00 -15.13
N CYS A 54 13.74 17.51 -15.85
CA CYS A 54 13.47 18.95 -16.02
C CYS A 54 14.66 19.70 -16.67
N GLN A 55 14.95 19.44 -17.95
CA GLN A 55 16.10 20.07 -18.62
C GLN A 55 15.76 21.42 -19.28
N ASP A 56 14.50 21.61 -19.70
CA ASP A 56 14.05 22.73 -20.52
C ASP A 56 12.73 23.35 -20.00
N GLY A 57 12.61 23.48 -18.67
CA GLY A 57 11.47 24.15 -18.02
C GLY A 57 10.23 23.29 -17.83
N GLU A 58 10.30 21.97 -18.02
CA GLU A 58 9.16 21.05 -17.88
C GLU A 58 8.53 21.06 -16.47
N CYS A 59 9.31 21.50 -15.48
CA CYS A 59 8.90 21.53 -14.08
C CYS A 59 8.57 22.94 -13.58
N ASP A 60 8.62 23.95 -14.46
CA ASP A 60 8.38 25.35 -14.11
C ASP A 60 7.01 25.56 -13.46
N GLN A 61 5.98 24.84 -13.91
CA GLN A 61 4.65 24.91 -13.31
C GLN A 61 4.64 24.35 -11.88
N LEU A 62 5.24 23.18 -11.66
CA LEU A 62 5.30 22.58 -10.32
C LEU A 62 6.10 23.46 -9.34
N ILE A 63 7.12 24.15 -9.83
CA ILE A 63 7.90 25.11 -9.06
C ILE A 63 7.08 26.37 -8.76
N ALA A 64 6.46 26.96 -9.78
CA ALA A 64 5.67 28.19 -9.66
C ALA A 64 4.46 28.03 -8.73
N GLU A 65 3.87 26.83 -8.69
CA GLU A 65 2.77 26.48 -7.79
C GLU A 65 3.23 26.06 -6.38
N GLY A 66 4.55 25.93 -6.15
CA GLY A 66 5.13 25.61 -4.84
C GLY A 66 5.17 24.13 -4.48
N TRP A 67 4.93 23.22 -5.43
CA TRP A 67 5.02 21.77 -5.23
C TRP A 67 6.47 21.24 -5.21
N MET A 68 7.39 22.00 -5.83
CA MET A 68 8.82 21.72 -5.87
C MET A 68 9.61 22.95 -5.45
N PRO A 69 10.64 22.81 -4.60
CA PRO A 69 11.57 23.90 -4.32
C PRO A 69 12.47 24.17 -5.53
N GLU A 70 12.91 25.42 -5.71
CA GLU A 70 13.90 25.78 -6.73
C GLU A 70 15.26 25.09 -6.46
N LYS A 71 15.77 24.38 -7.45
CA LYS A 71 17.07 23.66 -7.43
C LYS A 71 17.80 23.81 -8.77
N ASN A 72 19.12 23.62 -8.75
CA ASN A 72 19.96 23.61 -9.95
C ASN A 72 19.74 22.37 -10.83
N THR A 73 19.29 21.27 -10.24
CA THR A 73 19.06 20.01 -10.94
C THR A 73 17.93 19.28 -10.22
N TYR A 74 17.03 18.73 -11.02
CA TYR A 74 15.92 17.91 -10.54
C TYR A 74 16.14 16.47 -10.93
N THR A 75 15.51 15.57 -10.18
CA THR A 75 15.47 14.14 -10.47
C THR A 75 14.06 13.71 -10.82
N ASN A 76 13.91 12.56 -11.46
CA ASN A 76 12.61 11.93 -11.67
C ASN A 76 11.84 11.80 -10.35
N PHE A 77 12.55 11.59 -9.22
CA PHE A 77 11.90 11.48 -7.93
C PHE A 77 11.36 12.81 -7.40
N ASP A 78 12.07 13.92 -7.63
CA ASP A 78 11.54 15.24 -7.28
C ASP A 78 10.21 15.51 -8.00
N VAL A 79 10.13 15.15 -9.29
CA VAL A 79 8.91 15.27 -10.09
C VAL A 79 7.81 14.34 -9.59
N LEU A 80 8.11 13.06 -9.34
CA LEU A 80 7.12 12.09 -8.85
C LEU A 80 6.52 12.52 -7.51
N ARG A 81 7.35 12.95 -6.55
CA ARG A 81 6.88 13.46 -5.26
C ARG A 81 5.94 14.65 -5.45
N ALA A 82 6.34 15.60 -6.28
CA ALA A 82 5.55 16.81 -6.52
C ALA A 82 4.19 16.50 -7.15
N VAL A 83 4.17 15.64 -8.17
CA VAL A 83 2.94 15.21 -8.84
C VAL A 83 2.03 14.45 -7.87
N LEU A 84 2.58 13.53 -7.07
CA LEU A 84 1.78 12.83 -6.05
C LEU A 84 1.17 13.81 -5.06
N LYS A 85 1.95 14.76 -4.52
CA LYS A 85 1.43 15.78 -3.60
C LYS A 85 0.32 16.63 -4.26
N GLN A 86 0.57 17.13 -5.47
CA GLN A 86 -0.39 17.95 -6.21
C GLN A 86 -1.70 17.19 -6.53
N VAL A 87 -1.60 15.92 -6.93
CA VAL A 87 -2.76 15.09 -7.28
C VAL A 87 -3.58 14.73 -6.05
N PHE A 88 -2.94 14.41 -4.93
CA PHE A 88 -3.63 13.98 -3.71
C PHE A 88 -4.13 15.14 -2.84
N GLU A 89 -3.58 16.35 -2.99
CA GLU A 89 -4.01 17.53 -2.22
C GLU A 89 -5.52 17.80 -2.32
N PRO A 90 -6.17 17.88 -3.50
CA PRO A 90 -7.60 18.16 -3.59
C PRO A 90 -8.48 16.93 -3.32
N ILE A 91 -7.92 15.73 -3.18
CA ILE A 91 -8.69 14.50 -3.03
C ILE A 91 -9.26 14.39 -1.61
N GLU A 92 -10.52 13.97 -1.52
CA GLU A 92 -11.26 13.76 -0.28
C GLU A 92 -12.16 12.53 -0.42
N GLY A 93 -12.58 11.94 0.71
CA GLY A 93 -13.50 10.79 0.70
C GLY A 93 -12.87 9.50 0.16
N VAL A 94 -11.55 9.39 0.23
CA VAL A 94 -10.74 8.23 -0.14
C VAL A 94 -9.80 7.95 1.02
N ASP A 95 -9.61 6.67 1.36
CA ASP A 95 -8.60 6.26 2.32
C ASP A 95 -7.33 5.89 1.56
N VAL A 96 -6.23 6.57 1.88
CA VAL A 96 -4.95 6.41 1.18
C VAL A 96 -3.92 5.80 2.12
N GLY A 97 -3.21 4.79 1.65
CA GLY A 97 -2.06 4.20 2.33
C GLY A 97 -0.84 4.13 1.41
N LEU A 98 0.33 3.91 2.01
CA LEU A 98 1.61 3.78 1.32
C LEU A 98 2.29 2.50 1.80
N PHE A 99 2.79 1.70 0.86
CA PHE A 99 3.57 0.50 1.16
C PHE A 99 4.80 0.45 0.26
N MET A 100 5.92 0.05 0.85
CA MET A 100 7.25 0.21 0.28
C MET A 100 8.02 -1.09 0.41
N ASN A 101 8.94 -1.34 -0.52
CA ASN A 101 9.87 -2.46 -0.39
C ASN A 101 10.89 -2.14 0.71
N HIS A 102 11.43 -3.17 1.35
CA HIS A 102 12.70 -3.07 2.07
C HIS A 102 13.90 -3.23 1.11
N ASP A 103 15.09 -2.81 1.54
CA ASP A 103 16.35 -3.25 0.95
C ASP A 103 16.88 -4.47 1.73
N SER A 104 17.10 -5.56 1.01
CA SER A 104 17.74 -6.75 1.58
C SER A 104 19.19 -6.82 1.14
N GLN A 105 20.13 -6.68 2.09
CA GLN A 105 21.56 -6.87 1.86
C GLN A 105 22.09 -8.15 2.53
N GLY A 106 21.20 -9.12 2.76
CA GLY A 106 21.57 -10.39 3.41
C GLY A 106 21.31 -10.38 4.92
N GLN A 107 22.28 -10.87 5.69
CA GLN A 107 22.23 -11.18 7.13
C GLN A 107 22.03 -9.96 8.05
N ASP A 108 21.04 -9.14 7.75
CA ASP A 108 20.81 -7.87 8.43
C ASP A 108 19.96 -8.11 9.70
N GLY A 109 20.30 -7.40 10.77
CA GLY A 109 19.65 -7.54 12.08
C GLY A 109 20.09 -8.73 12.94
N PRO A 110 19.59 -8.81 14.19
CA PRO A 110 20.00 -9.79 15.20
C PRO A 110 19.63 -11.24 14.86
N ASN A 111 18.80 -11.44 13.84
CA ASN A 111 18.40 -12.74 13.31
C ASN A 111 18.81 -12.92 11.85
N ALA A 112 20.07 -12.56 11.55
CA ALA A 112 20.86 -12.74 10.32
C ALA A 112 20.61 -14.01 9.45
N ASN A 113 19.84 -15.00 9.91
CA ASN A 113 19.47 -16.20 9.17
C ASN A 113 18.16 -16.07 8.37
N LYS A 114 17.47 -14.92 8.43
CA LYS A 114 16.22 -14.64 7.71
C LYS A 114 16.32 -13.37 6.87
N SER A 115 17.25 -13.40 5.93
CA SER A 115 17.55 -12.32 4.99
C SER A 115 16.53 -12.20 3.86
N ALA A 116 15.24 -12.36 4.14
CA ALA A 116 14.22 -12.15 3.11
C ALA A 116 13.96 -10.66 3.02
N GLY A 117 14.18 -10.07 1.85
CA GLY A 117 13.58 -8.76 1.61
C GLY A 117 12.06 -8.88 1.51
N GLY A 118 11.41 -7.76 1.27
CA GLY A 118 9.96 -7.74 1.22
C GLY A 118 9.39 -6.36 1.21
N GLY A 119 8.23 -6.19 1.82
CA GLY A 119 7.58 -4.91 1.94
C GLY A 119 7.17 -4.60 3.36
N TYR A 120 6.85 -3.34 3.58
CA TYR A 120 6.25 -2.83 4.80
C TYR A 120 5.17 -1.80 4.48
N ILE A 121 4.24 -1.64 5.41
CA ILE A 121 3.23 -0.60 5.34
C ILE A 121 3.79 0.66 5.99
N ALA A 122 4.32 1.55 5.16
CA ALA A 122 4.85 2.85 5.57
C ALA A 122 3.76 3.77 6.14
N MET A 123 2.56 3.70 5.55
CA MET A 123 1.38 4.40 6.03
C MET A 123 0.16 3.51 5.88
N GLY A 124 -0.50 3.26 7.00
CA GLY A 124 -1.81 2.63 7.02
C GLY A 124 -2.85 3.48 6.30
N ALA A 125 -3.86 2.81 5.75
CA ALA A 125 -4.98 3.46 5.09
C ALA A 125 -5.66 4.47 6.00
N SER A 126 -5.64 5.75 5.60
CA SER A 126 -6.25 6.83 6.37
C SER A 126 -7.05 7.76 5.45
N ALA A 127 -8.22 8.19 5.92
CA ALA A 127 -9.10 9.07 5.17
C ALA A 127 -8.42 10.40 4.83
N LEU A 128 -8.48 10.81 3.57
CA LEU A 128 -8.16 12.18 3.18
C LEU A 128 -9.35 13.07 3.49
N GLN A 129 -9.20 13.91 4.52
CA GLN A 129 -10.28 14.76 5.03
C GLN A 129 -10.17 16.20 4.51
N VAL A 130 -11.31 16.89 4.53
CA VAL A 130 -11.40 18.32 4.19
C VAL A 130 -10.44 19.11 5.07
N GLY A 131 -9.60 19.94 4.45
CA GLY A 131 -8.63 20.77 5.16
C GLY A 131 -7.61 19.98 5.99
N ASP A 132 -7.42 18.69 5.70
CA ASP A 132 -6.50 17.79 6.39
C ASP A 132 -6.72 17.70 7.91
N SER A 133 -7.97 17.66 8.36
CA SER A 133 -8.31 17.69 9.80
C SER A 133 -7.74 16.54 10.65
N ASN A 134 -7.31 15.44 10.01
CA ASN A 134 -6.64 14.32 10.67
C ASN A 134 -5.13 14.22 10.36
N GLY A 135 -4.55 15.16 9.61
CA GLY A 135 -3.13 15.20 9.26
C GLY A 135 -2.68 14.12 8.27
N SER A 136 -3.60 13.42 7.60
CA SER A 136 -3.25 12.33 6.68
C SER A 136 -2.54 12.83 5.42
N LYS A 137 -2.97 13.98 4.87
CA LYS A 137 -2.30 14.60 3.71
C LYS A 137 -0.92 15.10 4.09
N ALA A 138 -0.81 15.81 5.21
CA ALA A 138 0.47 16.27 5.73
C ALA A 138 1.43 15.11 5.98
N ARG A 139 0.95 13.99 6.56
CA ARG A 139 1.78 12.79 6.75
C ARG A 139 2.25 12.19 5.44
N PHE A 140 1.38 12.11 4.43
CA PHE A 140 1.74 11.62 3.09
C PHE A 140 2.80 12.50 2.44
N HIS A 141 2.62 13.81 2.49
CA HIS A 141 3.57 14.80 1.95
C HIS A 141 4.91 14.72 2.68
N ASN A 142 4.88 14.68 4.01
CA ASN A 142 6.08 14.60 4.82
C ASN A 142 6.85 13.30 4.56
N PHE A 143 6.17 12.16 4.41
CA PHE A 143 6.81 10.90 4.07
C PHE A 143 7.55 11.03 2.72
N LEU A 144 6.85 11.49 1.67
CA LEU A 144 7.43 11.69 0.34
C LEU A 144 8.65 12.63 0.35
N ASP A 145 8.55 13.75 1.08
CA ASP A 145 9.62 14.74 1.18
C ASP A 145 10.81 14.25 1.99
N THR A 146 10.59 13.35 2.95
CA THR A 146 11.65 12.82 3.82
C THR A 146 12.44 11.69 3.19
N MET A 147 11.83 10.94 2.27
CA MET A 147 12.57 9.90 1.54
C MET A 147 13.85 10.51 0.94
N PRO A 148 15.00 9.83 0.99
CA PRO A 148 16.16 10.28 0.22
C PRO A 148 15.92 10.06 -1.28
N THR A 149 16.73 10.68 -2.13
CA THR A 149 16.73 10.33 -3.56
C THR A 149 17.44 8.99 -3.75
N PRO A 150 16.85 8.00 -4.44
CA PRO A 150 17.45 6.69 -4.56
C PRO A 150 18.67 6.77 -5.49
N GLN A 151 19.80 6.33 -4.97
CA GLN A 151 21.08 6.22 -5.69
C GLN A 151 21.97 5.21 -4.98
N GLY A 152 22.72 4.40 -5.73
CA GLY A 152 23.65 3.41 -5.13
C GLY A 152 22.96 2.53 -4.08
N ASN A 153 23.49 2.53 -2.85
CA ASN A 153 22.99 1.77 -1.70
C ASN A 153 21.76 2.40 -1.01
N LEU A 154 21.25 3.54 -1.48
CA LEU A 154 19.99 4.12 -1.01
C LEU A 154 18.78 3.50 -1.71
N SER A 155 18.98 2.71 -2.78
CA SER A 155 17.87 2.20 -3.58
C SER A 155 17.49 0.79 -3.15
N HIS A 156 16.21 0.45 -3.28
CA HIS A 156 15.72 -0.88 -2.94
C HIS A 156 15.60 -1.73 -4.20
N LYS A 157 15.83 -3.03 -4.09
CA LYS A 157 15.41 -3.97 -5.13
C LYS A 157 13.88 -4.04 -5.14
N LEU A 158 13.29 -4.16 -6.33
CA LEU A 158 11.86 -4.42 -6.42
C LEU A 158 11.59 -5.91 -6.16
N GLN A 159 10.99 -6.20 -5.01
CA GLN A 159 10.65 -7.54 -4.54
C GLN A 159 9.13 -7.70 -4.59
N GLY A 160 8.58 -7.67 -5.80
CA GLY A 160 7.13 -7.53 -6.01
C GLY A 160 6.35 -8.64 -5.30
N ARG A 161 6.80 -9.88 -5.39
CA ARG A 161 6.13 -11.02 -4.75
C ARG A 161 6.01 -10.82 -3.23
N GLU A 162 7.12 -10.52 -2.58
CA GLU A 162 7.21 -10.33 -1.13
C GLU A 162 6.49 -9.03 -0.68
N LEU A 163 6.57 -7.96 -1.48
CA LEU A 163 5.84 -6.71 -1.24
C LEU A 163 4.32 -6.93 -1.22
N TYR A 164 3.79 -7.60 -2.26
CA TYR A 164 2.36 -7.88 -2.35
C TYR A 164 1.93 -8.93 -1.32
N PHE A 165 2.83 -9.81 -0.90
CA PHE A 165 2.56 -10.71 0.22
C PHE A 165 2.36 -9.94 1.53
N GLU A 166 3.23 -8.98 1.87
CA GLU A 166 3.02 -8.17 3.08
C GLU A 166 1.71 -7.35 2.98
N LEU A 167 1.42 -6.79 1.80
CA LEU A 167 0.14 -6.10 1.56
C LEU A 167 -1.05 -7.03 1.80
N PHE A 168 -1.02 -8.26 1.28
CA PHE A 168 -2.08 -9.25 1.54
C PHE A 168 -2.25 -9.52 3.04
N ARG A 169 -1.15 -9.63 3.78
CA ARG A 169 -1.18 -9.82 5.24
C ARG A 169 -1.80 -8.62 5.95
N TYR A 170 -1.50 -7.40 5.52
CA TYR A 170 -2.14 -6.19 6.03
C TYR A 170 -3.65 -6.21 5.78
N LEU A 171 -4.07 -6.48 4.55
CA LEU A 171 -5.48 -6.53 4.16
C LEU A 171 -6.27 -7.65 4.85
N THR A 172 -5.61 -8.72 5.28
CA THR A 172 -6.26 -9.86 5.97
C THR A 172 -6.01 -9.89 7.47
N GLY A 173 -5.34 -8.88 8.03
CA GLY A 173 -5.10 -8.75 9.47
C GLY A 173 -4.17 -9.83 10.02
N GLN A 174 -3.29 -10.38 9.18
CA GLN A 174 -2.37 -11.44 9.59
C GLN A 174 -1.16 -10.88 10.35
N ARG A 175 -0.37 -11.79 10.94
CA ARG A 175 0.89 -11.44 11.61
C ARG A 175 1.80 -10.65 10.67
N VAL A 176 2.57 -9.68 11.16
CA VAL A 176 3.64 -9.04 10.39
C VAL A 176 4.68 -10.10 10.02
N HIS A 177 5.10 -10.15 8.75
CA HIS A 177 6.10 -11.11 8.30
C HIS A 177 7.44 -10.44 8.04
N ASN A 178 7.49 -9.54 7.06
CA ASN A 178 8.70 -8.81 6.70
C ASN A 178 8.63 -7.32 7.05
N GLY A 179 7.49 -6.79 7.50
CA GLY A 179 7.30 -5.35 7.68
C GLY A 179 8.23 -4.65 8.68
N HIS A 180 8.92 -5.40 9.54
CA HIS A 180 9.91 -4.87 10.50
C HIS A 180 11.36 -5.14 10.08
N ASN A 181 11.63 -5.49 8.81
CA ASN A 181 12.96 -5.86 8.34
C ASN A 181 13.66 -4.75 7.54
N GLY A 182 13.81 -3.57 8.13
CA GLY A 182 14.34 -2.37 7.46
C GLY A 182 15.80 -2.04 7.77
N TYR A 183 16.63 -3.01 8.14
CA TYR A 183 18.03 -2.78 8.52
C TYR A 183 18.93 -2.26 7.38
N GLY A 184 18.59 -2.58 6.13
CA GLY A 184 19.31 -2.12 4.92
C GLY A 184 18.73 -0.85 4.30
N ASP A 185 17.54 -0.44 4.71
CA ASP A 185 16.76 0.60 4.04
C ASP A 185 17.43 1.96 4.07
N TYR A 186 17.32 2.71 2.96
CA TYR A 186 17.76 4.10 2.86
C TYR A 186 19.22 4.32 3.32
N ALA A 187 20.13 3.39 2.97
CA ALA A 187 21.53 3.37 3.42
C ALA A 187 21.71 3.23 4.95
N GLY A 188 20.77 2.51 5.57
CA GLY A 188 20.78 2.15 6.98
C GLY A 188 22.02 1.35 7.40
N ASN A 189 22.28 1.39 8.70
CA ASN A 189 23.32 0.59 9.32
C ASN A 189 22.74 -0.77 9.74
N LYS A 190 23.37 -1.88 9.32
CA LYS A 190 22.98 -3.25 9.69
C LYS A 190 22.81 -3.52 11.19
N ASN A 191 23.36 -2.65 12.06
CA ASN A 191 23.24 -2.76 13.52
C ASN A 191 21.92 -2.18 14.07
N PHE A 192 21.24 -1.32 13.31
CA PHE A 192 20.08 -0.57 13.77
C PHE A 192 18.98 -0.70 12.71
N ASN A 193 17.78 -1.01 13.15
CA ASN A 193 16.65 -1.18 12.26
C ASN A 193 16.07 0.19 11.85
N LEU A 194 15.15 0.18 10.89
CA LEU A 194 14.57 1.39 10.30
C LEU A 194 13.93 2.32 11.33
N ASP A 195 13.23 1.76 12.33
CA ASP A 195 12.63 2.48 13.47
C ASP A 195 13.66 3.23 14.34
N VAL A 196 14.94 2.89 14.24
CA VAL A 196 16.03 3.55 14.96
C VAL A 196 16.83 4.49 14.06
N ASN A 197 17.15 4.08 12.83
CA ASN A 197 17.97 4.86 11.92
C ASN A 197 17.20 5.98 11.20
N PHE A 198 15.98 5.68 10.74
CA PHE A 198 15.09 6.59 10.02
C PHE A 198 13.65 6.41 10.52
N PRO A 199 13.37 6.71 11.81
CA PRO A 199 12.05 6.49 12.41
C PRO A 199 10.91 7.11 11.62
N GLU A 200 11.16 8.23 10.95
CA GLU A 200 10.19 8.95 10.12
C GLU A 200 9.83 8.26 8.80
N LEU A 201 10.62 7.26 8.37
CA LEU A 201 10.37 6.41 7.20
C LEU A 201 9.99 4.97 7.57
N SER A 202 9.92 4.68 8.87
CA SER A 202 9.58 3.36 9.40
C SER A 202 8.12 2.98 9.17
N TRP A 203 7.79 1.71 9.45
CA TRP A 203 6.43 1.20 9.32
C TRP A 203 5.46 1.93 10.24
N ASP A 204 4.18 1.87 9.88
CA ASP A 204 3.12 2.46 10.66
C ASP A 204 2.74 1.57 11.85
N GLU A 205 3.28 1.85 13.04
CA GLU A 205 2.92 1.09 14.24
C GLU A 205 1.44 1.22 14.63
N SER A 206 0.73 2.26 14.17
CA SER A 206 -0.67 2.50 14.56
C SER A 206 -1.63 1.45 13.99
N ILE A 207 -1.24 0.79 12.90
CA ILE A 207 -1.99 -0.30 12.28
C ILE A 207 -1.60 -1.68 12.80
N GLU A 208 -0.88 -1.76 13.91
CA GLU A 208 -0.48 -3.05 14.49
C GLU A 208 -1.17 -3.31 15.84
N VAL A 209 -1.36 -4.59 16.13
CA VAL A 209 -1.73 -5.14 17.44
C VAL A 209 -0.55 -5.96 17.93
N VAL A 210 -0.16 -5.73 19.19
CA VAL A 210 0.93 -6.46 19.83
C VAL A 210 0.35 -7.45 20.83
N GLU A 211 0.66 -8.72 20.61
CA GLU A 211 0.39 -9.81 21.54
C GLU A 211 1.69 -10.37 22.10
N THR A 212 1.64 -11.00 23.28
CA THR A 212 2.81 -11.67 23.84
C THR A 212 2.74 -13.16 23.51
N SER A 213 3.76 -13.66 22.83
CA SER A 213 3.92 -15.10 22.60
C SER A 213 4.03 -15.88 23.91
N PRO A 214 3.79 -17.22 23.90
CA PRO A 214 4.04 -18.07 25.05
C PRO A 214 5.49 -18.01 25.58
N SER A 215 6.46 -17.63 24.73
CA SER A 215 7.87 -17.43 25.09
C SER A 215 8.21 -16.02 25.59
N GLY A 216 7.22 -15.13 25.71
CA GLY A 216 7.41 -13.75 26.19
C GLY A 216 7.85 -12.75 25.14
N SER A 217 8.09 -13.17 23.89
CA SER A 217 8.43 -12.29 22.76
C SER A 217 7.18 -11.63 22.18
N PRO A 218 7.25 -10.37 21.71
CA PRO A 218 6.13 -9.73 21.04
C PRO A 218 5.80 -10.41 19.70
N ILE A 219 4.52 -10.48 19.40
CA ILE A 219 3.94 -10.89 18.11
C ILE A 219 3.14 -9.72 17.59
N TYR A 220 3.49 -9.25 16.40
CA TYR A 220 2.80 -8.16 15.74
C TYR A 220 1.82 -8.73 14.71
N SER A 221 0.60 -8.21 14.70
CA SER A 221 -0.41 -8.50 13.67
C SER A 221 -1.04 -7.23 13.17
N TYR A 222 -1.42 -7.20 11.90
CA TYR A 222 -2.04 -6.04 11.31
C TYR A 222 -3.50 -5.88 11.76
N LYS A 223 -3.91 -4.62 11.96
CA LYS A 223 -5.30 -4.18 11.98
C LYS A 223 -5.73 -4.04 10.53
N SER A 224 -6.54 -4.98 10.05
CA SER A 224 -7.00 -4.94 8.66
C SER A 224 -7.86 -3.69 8.42
N PRO A 225 -7.64 -2.93 7.33
CA PRO A 225 -8.55 -1.86 6.92
C PRO A 225 -9.87 -2.41 6.33
N LEU A 226 -9.95 -3.73 6.16
CA LEU A 226 -11.12 -4.48 5.71
C LEU A 226 -11.87 -5.15 6.88
N ASP A 227 -11.42 -4.97 8.13
CA ASP A 227 -12.18 -5.45 9.30
C ASP A 227 -13.39 -4.53 9.57
N THR A 228 -14.27 -4.44 8.57
CA THR A 228 -15.53 -3.70 8.60
C THR A 228 -16.69 -4.69 8.58
N ALA A 229 -17.92 -4.21 8.83
CA ALA A 229 -19.09 -5.08 8.92
C ALA A 229 -19.38 -5.86 7.62
N ASP A 230 -18.93 -5.33 6.48
CA ASP A 230 -18.96 -6.02 5.19
C ASP A 230 -17.68 -5.70 4.37
N PRO A 231 -16.64 -6.55 4.44
CA PRO A 231 -15.39 -6.32 3.70
C PRO A 231 -15.55 -6.34 2.17
N CYS A 232 -16.62 -6.98 1.66
CA CYS A 232 -16.84 -7.12 0.23
C CYS A 232 -17.41 -5.85 -0.43
N ASP A 233 -17.98 -4.95 0.37
CA ASP A 233 -18.53 -3.68 -0.11
C ASP A 233 -17.45 -2.59 -0.27
N ARG A 234 -16.25 -2.80 0.27
CA ARG A 234 -15.17 -1.83 0.21
C ARG A 234 -14.36 -1.98 -1.07
N ARG A 235 -14.39 -0.96 -1.92
CA ARG A 235 -13.57 -0.89 -3.14
C ARG A 235 -12.10 -0.65 -2.79
N MET A 236 -11.20 -1.42 -3.40
CA MET A 236 -9.77 -1.33 -3.18
C MET A 236 -9.01 -1.21 -4.50
N PHE A 237 -8.07 -0.28 -4.55
CA PHE A 237 -7.17 -0.05 -5.66
C PHE A 237 -5.72 -0.11 -5.17
N VAL A 238 -4.86 -0.75 -5.95
CA VAL A 238 -3.42 -0.75 -5.70
C VAL A 238 -2.75 -0.09 -6.88
N ILE A 239 -2.03 1.01 -6.63
CA ILE A 239 -1.31 1.78 -7.65
C ILE A 239 0.18 1.63 -7.38
N HIS A 240 0.86 0.91 -8.26
CA HIS A 240 2.30 0.72 -8.19
C HIS A 240 3.01 1.54 -9.27
N PHE A 241 3.72 2.58 -8.85
CA PHE A 241 4.50 3.44 -9.75
C PHE A 241 5.83 2.75 -10.04
N THR A 242 5.91 2.04 -11.17
CA THR A 242 7.13 1.33 -11.61
C THR A 242 7.87 2.03 -12.73
N ALA A 243 9.19 1.93 -12.70
CA ALA A 243 10.09 2.43 -13.75
C ALA A 243 10.91 1.30 -14.40
N GLY A 244 10.31 0.12 -14.63
CA GLY A 244 10.94 -0.93 -15.44
C GLY A 244 10.42 -2.35 -15.17
N VAL A 245 11.31 -3.33 -15.31
CA VAL A 245 11.00 -4.77 -15.19
C VAL A 245 10.85 -5.17 -13.71
N LEU A 246 9.91 -6.07 -13.41
CA LEU A 246 9.78 -6.74 -12.11
C LEU A 246 10.90 -7.79 -11.96
N ASN A 247 11.67 -7.76 -10.88
CA ASN A 247 12.66 -8.80 -10.63
C ASN A 247 11.97 -10.06 -10.07
N GLN A 248 12.45 -11.23 -10.48
CA GLN A 248 12.00 -12.49 -9.91
C GLN A 248 12.72 -12.72 -8.58
N GLU A 249 11.99 -12.71 -7.48
CA GLU A 249 12.45 -13.22 -6.19
C GLU A 249 11.47 -14.28 -5.67
N ASN A 250 11.99 -15.17 -4.83
CA ASN A 250 11.33 -16.40 -4.37
C ASN A 250 11.55 -16.67 -2.88
N ASP A 251 11.96 -15.65 -2.11
CA ASP A 251 12.39 -15.80 -0.72
C ASP A 251 11.21 -16.06 0.23
N ALA A 252 9.99 -15.64 -0.15
CA ALA A 252 8.76 -15.89 0.61
C ALA A 252 7.84 -16.97 -0.01
N ASP A 253 8.31 -17.75 -1.00
CA ASP A 253 7.46 -18.70 -1.74
C ASP A 253 6.75 -19.70 -0.83
N ARG A 254 7.49 -20.22 0.16
CA ARG A 254 6.96 -21.19 1.11
C ARG A 254 5.87 -20.57 1.99
N GLU A 255 6.10 -19.35 2.45
CA GLU A 255 5.19 -18.58 3.30
C GLU A 255 3.94 -18.16 2.52
N ILE A 256 4.09 -17.77 1.26
CA ILE A 256 2.99 -17.49 0.34
C ILE A 256 2.15 -18.74 0.10
N ALA A 257 2.78 -19.89 -0.12
CA ALA A 257 2.09 -21.15 -0.37
C ALA A 257 1.40 -21.73 0.87
N ALA A 258 1.76 -21.28 2.08
CA ALA A 258 1.13 -21.74 3.31
C ALA A 258 -0.38 -21.41 3.32
N SER A 259 -1.17 -22.13 4.13
CA SER A 259 -2.60 -21.83 4.27
C SER A 259 -2.84 -20.48 4.95
N VAL A 260 -3.99 -19.86 4.71
CA VAL A 260 -4.43 -18.64 5.42
C VAL A 260 -4.36 -18.79 6.94
N ALA A 261 -4.74 -19.95 7.46
CA ALA A 261 -4.64 -20.26 8.90
C ALA A 261 -3.18 -20.25 9.43
N ASN A 262 -2.20 -20.47 8.56
CA ASN A 262 -0.77 -20.44 8.88
C ASN A 262 -0.10 -19.13 8.40
N GLY A 263 -0.90 -18.15 7.98
CA GLY A 263 -0.41 -16.87 7.49
C GLY A 263 0.02 -16.85 6.03
N GLY A 264 -0.33 -17.84 5.21
CA GLY A 264 -0.07 -17.77 3.76
C GLY A 264 -1.29 -17.40 2.94
N MET A 265 -1.17 -17.44 1.61
CA MET A 265 -2.27 -17.16 0.68
C MET A 265 -3.07 -18.42 0.32
N GLY A 266 -2.55 -19.61 0.63
CA GLY A 266 -3.15 -20.89 0.26
C GLY A 266 -3.09 -21.19 -1.24
N ILE A 267 -2.20 -20.53 -1.98
CA ILE A 267 -2.01 -20.71 -3.43
C ILE A 267 -0.93 -21.77 -3.64
N PRO A 268 -1.20 -22.86 -4.40
CA PRO A 268 -0.18 -23.88 -4.69
C PRO A 268 1.04 -23.30 -5.42
N GLU A 269 2.24 -23.76 -5.10
CA GLU A 269 3.46 -23.38 -5.84
C GLU A 269 3.32 -23.81 -7.32
N GLY A 270 3.31 -22.84 -8.24
CA GLY A 270 3.30 -23.09 -9.70
C GLY A 270 2.02 -22.73 -10.47
N GLY A 271 1.20 -21.81 -9.96
CA GLY A 271 0.12 -21.16 -10.73
C GLY A 271 0.63 -20.15 -11.75
#